data_AF-A0AA39ISS2-F1
#
_entry.id   AF-A0AA39ISS2-F1
#
_cell.length_a   1.000
_cell.length_b   1.000
_cell.length_c   1.000
_cell.angle_alpha   90.00
_cell.angle_beta   90.00
_cell.angle_gamma   90.00
#
_symmetry.space_group_name_H-M   'P 1'
#
loop_
_entity.id
_entity.type
_entity.pdbx_description
1 polymer ?
#
loop_
_entity_poly.entity_id
_entity_poly.type
_entity_poly.pdbx_seq_one_letter_code
_entity_poly.pdbx_strand_id
1 'polypeptide(L)'
;MTSILRSRKWRRSDEEDPFTSNINAFMGFGSGDYNPKFMEEMIKDADPWKFIERVRKMHATVRSDKERIRLQGEYYNNVHINSRMFGPSRKQMFVESVMGGMERRFEIIDSQVNQVSFEHTASDRNPDKCRSQRVKCNDATRVVLDFKSSSAEQTDFIHANRIKSPHLFNEFIITQTPLQNTVEDFWRMIWQEKPRFVFHLNSTNERHAYLPSYNESNELTYEKLRIQTSAAFHGDPKNLYTTLVILNGPDGEKHLMTHFEVDMNDSDDLETPLLLLRYARCSKTPTIVVDNLGISRAGVLVAIEFCMHFLFLGPDHKNVVEHAIKELRVHRPYCIETPMQYIFIYRAISHFAEKYNKKETAFKQEYDQWLKERRLRMNEKEYRKLSPIRDPDLLRGIRKGQRPTTSQETHARIGELPEKYESRSSEMPMPTSYPGGRRYDV
;
A
#
# COMPACT_ATOMS: atom_id res chain seq x y z
N MET A 1 -22.16 -52.04 11.17
CA MET A 1 -22.67 -51.21 10.05
C MET A 1 -22.04 -49.82 10.14
N THR A 2 -20.84 -49.66 9.60
CA THR A 2 -20.17 -48.35 9.51
C THR A 2 -19.73 -48.20 8.05
N SER A 3 -20.44 -47.28 7.39
CA SER A 3 -20.42 -47.05 5.96
C SER A 3 -19.07 -46.48 5.49
N ILE A 4 -18.54 -47.11 4.45
CA ILE A 4 -17.34 -46.76 3.72
C ILE A 4 -17.67 -45.55 2.83
N LEU A 5 -17.32 -44.34 3.26
CA LEU A 5 -17.15 -43.20 2.37
C LEU A 5 -15.72 -43.23 1.82
N ARG A 6 -15.48 -44.08 0.81
CA ARG A 6 -14.34 -43.91 -0.10
C ARG A 6 -14.59 -42.65 -0.93
N SER A 7 -14.00 -41.53 -0.52
CA SER A 7 -13.87 -40.38 -1.41
C SER A 7 -13.10 -40.82 -2.64
N ARG A 8 -13.66 -40.53 -3.83
CA ARG A 8 -13.01 -40.72 -5.11
C ARG A 8 -11.75 -39.85 -5.13
N LYS A 9 -10.60 -40.41 -4.75
CA LYS A 9 -9.28 -39.94 -5.20
C LYS A 9 -9.28 -40.06 -6.71
N TRP A 10 -9.51 -38.95 -7.40
CA TRP A 10 -9.18 -38.83 -8.81
C TRP A 10 -7.69 -39.15 -8.94
N ARG A 11 -7.37 -40.17 -9.74
CA ARG A 11 -5.97 -40.54 -10.02
C ARG A 11 -5.31 -39.35 -10.72
N ARG A 12 -4.23 -38.84 -10.13
CA ARG A 12 -3.23 -38.06 -10.85
C ARG A 12 -2.81 -38.90 -12.05
N SER A 13 -2.92 -38.36 -13.26
CA SER A 13 -2.29 -38.95 -14.43
C SER A 13 -0.78 -38.94 -14.21
N ASP A 14 -0.09 -40.02 -14.57
CA ASP A 14 1.37 -40.19 -14.50
C ASP A 14 2.14 -39.31 -15.52
N GLU A 15 1.61 -38.14 -15.86
CA GLU A 15 2.41 -37.08 -16.47
C GLU A 15 3.19 -36.41 -15.34
N GLU A 16 4.51 -36.32 -15.47
CA GLU A 16 5.43 -35.72 -14.50
C GLU A 16 4.82 -34.48 -13.84
N ASP A 17 4.64 -34.49 -12.52
CA ASP A 17 4.11 -33.36 -11.75
C ASP A 17 5.08 -32.17 -11.91
N PRO A 18 4.77 -31.17 -12.76
CA PRO A 18 5.72 -30.12 -13.12
C PRO A 18 5.97 -29.14 -11.97
N PHE A 19 5.30 -29.35 -10.81
CA PHE A 19 5.40 -28.51 -9.63
C PHE A 19 6.34 -29.08 -8.56
N THR A 20 6.53 -30.40 -8.46
CA THR A 20 7.41 -30.98 -7.42
C THR A 20 8.89 -30.69 -7.64
N SER A 21 9.35 -30.64 -8.90
CA SER A 21 10.72 -30.22 -9.23
C SER A 21 10.93 -28.70 -9.17
N ASN A 22 9.86 -27.93 -8.91
CA ASN A 22 9.81 -26.53 -9.30
C ASN A 22 9.38 -25.56 -8.20
N ILE A 23 9.31 -25.97 -6.93
CA ILE A 23 9.00 -25.05 -5.82
C ILE A 23 9.97 -23.85 -5.77
N ASN A 24 11.22 -24.06 -6.18
CA ASN A 24 12.23 -23.02 -6.30
C ASN A 24 11.91 -22.02 -7.43
N ALA A 25 11.47 -22.47 -8.62
CA ALA A 25 11.04 -21.51 -9.65
C ALA A 25 9.62 -20.97 -9.39
N PHE A 26 8.79 -21.71 -8.66
CA PHE A 26 7.47 -21.31 -8.21
C PHE A 26 7.54 -20.12 -7.24
N MET A 27 8.57 -20.08 -6.40
CA MET A 27 8.87 -18.93 -5.55
C MET A 27 9.88 -17.96 -6.17
N GLY A 28 10.53 -18.35 -7.27
CA GLY A 28 11.53 -17.56 -7.97
C GLY A 28 12.86 -17.39 -7.22
N PHE A 29 13.25 -18.35 -6.38
CA PHE A 29 14.51 -18.33 -5.63
C PHE A 29 15.65 -19.04 -6.38
N GLY A 30 16.83 -18.43 -6.42
CA GLY A 30 18.09 -19.07 -6.84
C GLY A 30 18.72 -19.92 -5.72
N SER A 31 19.68 -20.78 -6.07
CA SER A 31 20.40 -21.60 -5.09
C SER A 31 21.23 -20.72 -4.14
N GLY A 32 20.96 -20.82 -2.83
CA GLY A 32 21.69 -20.09 -1.78
C GLY A 32 21.04 -18.79 -1.29
N ASP A 33 19.95 -18.34 -1.93
CA ASP A 33 19.34 -17.05 -1.63
C ASP A 33 18.32 -17.06 -0.48
N TYR A 34 17.89 -18.22 0.01
CA TYR A 34 16.71 -18.36 0.87
C TYR A 34 17.01 -18.92 2.25
N ASN A 35 16.08 -18.69 3.19
CA ASN A 35 16.09 -19.35 4.50
C ASN A 35 15.62 -20.81 4.30
N PRO A 36 16.52 -21.81 4.39
CA PRO A 36 16.20 -23.19 4.01
C PRO A 36 15.09 -23.79 4.87
N LYS A 37 15.06 -23.44 6.16
CA LYS A 37 14.03 -23.90 7.09
C LYS A 37 12.64 -23.34 6.75
N PHE A 38 12.58 -22.06 6.35
CA PHE A 38 11.33 -21.44 5.90
C PHE A 38 10.80 -22.12 4.64
N MET A 39 11.69 -22.38 3.66
CA MET A 39 11.30 -23.09 2.45
C MET A 39 10.84 -24.52 2.74
N GLU A 40 11.53 -25.26 3.62
CA GLU A 40 11.11 -26.60 4.03
C GLU A 40 9.72 -26.61 4.69
N GLU A 41 9.47 -25.69 5.63
CA GLU A 41 8.17 -25.54 6.29
C GLU A 41 7.06 -25.19 5.28
N MET A 42 7.33 -24.25 4.37
CA MET A 42 6.38 -23.86 3.34
C MET A 42 6.12 -25.00 2.34
N ILE A 43 7.15 -25.72 1.88
CA ILE A 43 7.00 -26.88 0.98
C ILE A 43 6.14 -27.97 1.64
N LYS A 44 6.32 -28.18 2.94
CA LYS A 44 5.60 -29.21 3.69
C LYS A 44 4.11 -28.91 3.80
N ASP A 45 3.75 -27.65 4.03
CA ASP A 45 2.38 -27.24 4.34
C ASP A 45 1.61 -26.69 3.11
N ALA A 46 2.31 -26.26 2.07
CA ALA A 46 1.69 -25.72 0.87
C ALA A 46 1.11 -26.82 -0.04
N ASP A 47 -0.15 -26.65 -0.41
CA ASP A 47 -0.81 -27.45 -1.45
C ASP A 47 -0.95 -26.59 -2.73
N PRO A 48 -0.16 -26.87 -3.79
CA PRO A 48 -0.20 -26.10 -5.03
C PRO A 48 -1.60 -26.02 -5.66
N TRP A 49 -2.41 -27.08 -5.53
CA TRP A 49 -3.76 -27.09 -6.10
C TRP A 49 -4.71 -26.19 -5.33
N LYS A 50 -4.58 -26.12 -3.99
CA LYS A 50 -5.33 -25.15 -3.18
C LYS A 50 -4.93 -23.73 -3.49
N PHE A 51 -3.64 -23.45 -3.71
CA PHE A 51 -3.18 -22.12 -4.14
C PHE A 51 -3.89 -21.71 -5.45
N ILE A 52 -3.86 -22.57 -6.46
CA ILE A 52 -4.51 -22.30 -7.75
C ILE A 52 -6.04 -22.14 -7.57
N GLU A 53 -6.67 -22.95 -6.74
CA GLU A 53 -8.10 -22.83 -6.43
C GLU A 53 -8.43 -21.49 -5.78
N ARG A 54 -7.64 -21.05 -4.80
CA ARG A 54 -7.81 -19.75 -4.13
C ARG A 54 -7.60 -18.58 -5.06
N VAL A 55 -6.60 -18.64 -5.95
CA VAL A 55 -6.39 -17.65 -7.01
C VAL A 55 -7.62 -17.55 -7.91
N ARG A 56 -8.19 -18.69 -8.33
CA ARG A 56 -9.41 -18.71 -9.15
C ARG A 56 -10.61 -18.13 -8.40
N LYS A 57 -10.78 -18.45 -7.11
CA LYS A 57 -11.83 -17.87 -6.26
C LYS A 57 -11.66 -16.36 -6.08
N MET A 58 -10.42 -15.89 -5.92
CA MET A 58 -10.09 -14.47 -5.82
C MET A 58 -10.49 -13.74 -7.11
N HIS A 59 -10.09 -14.24 -8.29
CA HIS A 59 -10.49 -13.65 -9.57
C HIS A 59 -12.01 -13.70 -9.79
N ALA A 60 -12.66 -14.82 -9.47
CA ALA A 60 -14.11 -14.95 -9.58
C ALA A 60 -14.84 -13.94 -8.69
N THR A 61 -14.36 -13.75 -7.45
CA THR A 61 -14.94 -12.78 -6.51
C THR A 61 -14.81 -11.38 -7.07
N VAL A 62 -13.62 -10.98 -7.52
CA VAL A 62 -13.38 -9.67 -8.12
C VAL A 62 -14.26 -9.42 -9.33
N ARG A 63 -14.40 -10.39 -10.24
CA ARG A 63 -15.30 -10.26 -11.40
C ARG A 63 -16.78 -10.11 -11.03
N SER A 64 -17.19 -10.72 -9.91
CA SER A 64 -18.56 -10.61 -9.40
C SER A 64 -18.82 -9.34 -8.62
N ASP A 65 -17.77 -8.68 -8.11
CA ASP A 65 -17.83 -7.48 -7.29
C ASP A 65 -17.92 -6.24 -8.18
N LYS A 66 -19.00 -6.13 -8.95
CA LYS A 66 -19.28 -4.98 -9.82
C LYS A 66 -20.13 -3.97 -9.09
N GLU A 67 -19.81 -2.69 -9.26
CA GLU A 67 -20.61 -1.57 -8.75
C GLU A 67 -21.18 -0.75 -9.91
N ARG A 68 -22.38 -0.18 -9.73
CA ARG A 68 -23.02 0.69 -10.72
C ARG A 68 -22.46 2.12 -10.63
N ILE A 69 -21.53 2.45 -11.51
CA ILE A 69 -20.91 3.78 -11.61
C ILE A 69 -21.69 4.67 -12.57
N ARG A 70 -21.89 5.94 -12.23
CA ARG A 70 -22.44 6.96 -13.14
C ARG A 70 -21.44 7.33 -14.23
N LEU A 71 -21.86 7.28 -15.49
CA LEU A 71 -21.08 7.82 -16.61
C LEU A 71 -21.25 9.34 -16.68
N GLN A 72 -20.16 10.10 -16.48
CA GLN A 72 -20.26 11.56 -16.53
C GLN A 72 -20.57 12.06 -17.94
N GLY A 73 -21.53 12.96 -18.06
CA GLY A 73 -21.93 13.55 -19.35
C GLY A 73 -22.90 12.70 -20.19
N GLU A 74 -23.16 11.47 -19.76
CA GLU A 74 -23.89 10.47 -20.52
C GLU A 74 -25.29 10.23 -19.96
N TYR A 75 -26.31 10.32 -20.84
CA TYR A 75 -27.73 10.16 -20.48
C TYR A 75 -28.43 9.26 -21.50
N TYR A 76 -29.38 8.42 -21.04
CA TYR A 76 -30.07 7.46 -21.90
C TYR A 76 -30.84 8.11 -23.06
N ASN A 77 -31.16 9.41 -22.96
CA ASN A 77 -31.97 10.14 -23.91
C ASN A 77 -31.24 11.40 -24.43
N ASN A 78 -30.07 11.24 -25.05
CA ASN A 78 -29.35 12.35 -25.71
C ASN A 78 -30.07 12.76 -27.02
N VAL A 79 -31.19 13.49 -26.92
CA VAL A 79 -31.88 14.06 -28.08
C VAL A 79 -31.50 15.53 -28.21
N HIS A 80 -30.74 15.87 -29.26
CA HIS A 80 -30.40 17.24 -29.60
C HIS A 80 -31.36 17.75 -30.70
N ILE A 81 -32.21 18.72 -30.38
CA ILE A 81 -33.05 19.43 -31.36
C ILE A 81 -32.75 20.92 -31.25
N ASN A 82 -32.21 21.51 -32.32
CA ASN A 82 -32.08 22.97 -32.56
C ASN A 82 -31.73 23.81 -31.31
N SER A 83 -30.67 23.41 -30.60
CA SER A 83 -30.04 24.22 -29.54
C SER A 83 -30.92 24.58 -28.33
N ARG A 84 -32.16 24.06 -28.23
CA ARG A 84 -33.07 24.26 -27.09
C ARG A 84 -33.57 22.94 -26.55
N MET A 85 -33.54 22.81 -25.22
CA MET A 85 -33.92 21.57 -24.52
C MET A 85 -35.43 21.52 -24.27
N PHE A 86 -36.12 20.54 -24.86
CA PHE A 86 -37.46 20.13 -24.46
C PHE A 86 -37.54 18.59 -24.44
N GLY A 87 -37.86 18.01 -23.27
CA GLY A 87 -37.97 16.56 -23.05
C GLY A 87 -37.77 16.18 -21.57
N PRO A 88 -38.27 14.99 -21.12
CA PRO A 88 -38.27 14.61 -19.71
C PRO A 88 -36.86 14.59 -19.13
N SER A 89 -36.76 14.86 -17.82
CA SER A 89 -35.53 14.97 -17.04
C SER A 89 -34.49 13.92 -17.43
N ARG A 90 -33.30 14.39 -17.82
CA ARG A 90 -32.19 13.55 -18.31
C ARG A 90 -31.97 12.34 -17.38
N LYS A 91 -32.15 11.11 -17.89
CA LYS A 91 -31.89 9.89 -17.11
C LYS A 91 -30.40 9.55 -17.18
N GLN A 92 -29.70 9.77 -16.08
CA GLN A 92 -28.27 9.48 -15.90
C GLN A 92 -27.93 8.04 -16.33
N MET A 93 -26.92 7.85 -17.18
CA MET A 93 -26.42 6.52 -17.52
C MET A 93 -25.53 5.97 -16.41
N PHE A 94 -25.63 4.65 -16.20
CA PHE A 94 -24.82 3.90 -15.26
C PHE A 94 -24.20 2.69 -15.97
N VAL A 95 -22.96 2.35 -15.61
CA VAL A 95 -22.25 1.15 -16.06
C VAL A 95 -21.81 0.35 -14.85
N GLU A 96 -21.92 -0.97 -14.94
CA GLU A 96 -21.36 -1.88 -13.95
C GLU A 96 -19.87 -2.09 -14.22
N SER A 97 -19.04 -1.82 -13.22
CA SER A 97 -17.58 -1.90 -13.34
C SER A 97 -16.98 -2.57 -12.09
N VAL A 98 -16.03 -3.48 -12.33
CA VAL A 98 -15.19 -4.11 -11.31
C VAL A 98 -14.32 -3.06 -10.61
N MET A 99 -13.80 -2.08 -11.36
CA MET A 99 -13.02 -0.97 -10.78
C MET A 99 -13.84 -0.19 -9.77
N GLY A 100 -15.12 0.10 -10.07
CA GLY A 100 -16.03 0.73 -9.12
C GLY A 100 -16.31 -0.13 -7.88
N GLY A 101 -16.36 -1.45 -8.04
CA GLY A 101 -16.48 -2.37 -6.91
C GLY A 101 -15.24 -2.32 -6.00
N MET A 102 -14.05 -2.30 -6.58
CA MET A 102 -12.80 -2.14 -5.82
C MET A 102 -12.72 -0.80 -5.10
N GLU A 103 -13.06 0.29 -5.77
CA GLU A 103 -13.17 1.62 -5.13
C GLU A 103 -14.14 1.54 -3.95
N ARG A 104 -15.34 0.97 -4.16
CA ARG A 104 -16.36 0.81 -3.11
C ARG A 104 -15.87 -0.02 -1.93
N ARG A 105 -15.11 -1.09 -2.17
CA ARG A 105 -14.50 -1.90 -1.10
C ARG A 105 -13.50 -1.10 -0.29
N PHE A 106 -12.65 -0.33 -0.97
CA PHE A 106 -11.74 0.58 -0.29
C PHE A 106 -12.51 1.60 0.57
N GLU A 107 -13.60 2.19 0.07
CA GLU A 107 -14.45 3.10 0.88
C GLU A 107 -15.01 2.42 2.14
N ILE A 108 -15.41 1.15 2.02
CA ILE A 108 -15.91 0.38 3.16
C ILE A 108 -14.79 0.21 4.19
N ILE A 109 -13.59 -0.20 3.77
CA ILE A 109 -12.45 -0.38 4.69
C ILE A 109 -12.05 0.94 5.37
N ASP A 110 -12.15 2.06 4.64
CA ASP A 110 -11.75 3.37 5.14
C ASP A 110 -12.83 4.10 5.95
N SER A 111 -14.06 3.59 5.92
CA SER A 111 -15.16 4.06 6.76
C SER A 111 -14.78 4.09 8.23
N GLN A 112 -15.11 5.19 8.92
CA GLN A 112 -14.90 5.34 10.37
C GLN A 112 -15.50 4.19 11.19
N VAL A 113 -16.64 3.62 10.73
CA VAL A 113 -17.30 2.49 11.40
C VAL A 113 -16.44 1.21 11.39
N ASN A 114 -15.55 1.09 10.41
CA ASN A 114 -14.67 -0.07 10.24
C ASN A 114 -13.24 0.19 10.73
N GLN A 115 -12.97 1.36 11.32
CA GLN A 115 -11.69 1.64 11.93
C GLN A 115 -11.55 0.84 13.23
N VAL A 116 -10.45 0.09 13.32
CA VAL A 116 -10.08 -0.62 14.55
C VAL A 116 -9.67 0.42 15.59
N SER A 117 -10.27 0.39 16.78
CA SER A 117 -9.86 1.25 17.89
C SER A 117 -8.51 0.80 18.45
N PHE A 118 -7.63 1.74 18.79
CA PHE A 118 -6.33 1.47 19.39
C PHE A 118 -5.90 2.62 20.30
N GLU A 119 -5.02 2.32 21.26
CA GLU A 119 -4.38 3.32 22.11
C GLU A 119 -3.17 3.92 21.40
N HIS A 120 -2.92 5.21 21.59
CA HIS A 120 -1.83 5.95 20.94
C HIS A 120 -1.19 7.02 21.85
N THR A 121 -1.23 6.77 23.16
CA THR A 121 -0.74 7.67 24.21
C THR A 121 0.74 8.01 24.04
N ALA A 122 1.56 7.06 23.59
CA ALA A 122 2.99 7.30 23.38
C ALA A 122 3.21 8.28 22.20
N SER A 123 2.44 8.12 21.13
CA SER A 123 2.47 9.02 19.97
C SER A 123 1.98 10.42 20.32
N ASP A 124 0.96 10.54 21.17
CA ASP A 124 0.42 11.84 21.60
C ASP A 124 1.38 12.62 22.50
N ARG A 125 2.20 11.92 23.29
CA ARG A 125 3.23 12.53 24.14
C ARG A 125 4.49 12.97 23.38
N ASN A 126 4.70 12.47 22.17
CA ASN A 126 5.89 12.74 21.35
C ASN A 126 5.52 13.31 19.95
N PRO A 127 4.76 14.42 19.87
CA PRO A 127 4.28 14.95 18.59
C PRO A 127 5.41 15.45 17.67
N ASP A 128 6.52 15.91 18.24
CA ASP A 128 7.73 16.37 17.54
C ASP A 128 8.50 15.22 16.86
N LYS A 129 8.30 13.97 17.32
CA LYS A 129 8.85 12.76 16.70
C LYS A 129 7.94 12.18 15.60
N CYS A 130 6.77 12.78 15.37
CA CYS A 130 5.78 12.32 14.39
C CYS A 130 5.79 13.24 13.16
N ARG A 131 6.02 12.70 11.95
CA ARG A 131 6.02 13.51 10.71
C ARG A 131 4.63 14.10 10.40
N SER A 132 3.57 13.41 10.83
CA SER A 132 2.19 13.88 10.71
C SER A 132 1.44 13.62 12.00
N GLN A 133 0.71 14.62 12.49
CA GLN A 133 -0.16 14.47 13.66
C GLN A 133 -1.39 13.59 13.38
N ARG A 134 -1.75 13.39 12.10
CA ARG A 134 -2.88 12.54 11.69
C ARG A 134 -2.57 11.06 11.90
N VAL A 135 -1.33 10.65 11.61
CA VAL A 135 -0.94 9.25 11.63
C VAL A 135 -0.42 8.92 13.03
N LYS A 136 -1.24 8.20 13.79
CA LYS A 136 -0.90 7.76 15.15
C LYS A 136 -0.25 6.38 15.13
N CYS A 137 0.64 6.15 16.08
CA CYS A 137 1.26 4.85 16.33
C CYS A 137 0.37 4.04 17.28
N ASN A 138 0.10 2.77 16.97
CA ASN A 138 -0.63 1.89 17.89
C ASN A 138 0.27 1.46 19.05
N ASP A 139 -0.08 1.81 20.29
CA ASP A 139 0.70 1.51 21.49
C ASP A 139 0.89 0.00 21.71
N ALA A 140 -0.09 -0.83 21.33
CA ALA A 140 -0.03 -2.28 21.51
C ALA A 140 1.04 -2.97 20.65
N THR A 141 1.42 -2.35 19.52
CA THR A 141 2.35 -2.92 18.54
C THR A 141 3.54 -2.03 18.26
N ARG A 142 3.66 -0.87 18.93
CA ARG A 142 4.77 0.05 18.69
C ARG A 142 6.10 -0.59 19.02
N VAL A 143 7.15 -0.15 18.34
CA VAL A 143 8.51 -0.47 18.76
C VAL A 143 8.84 0.42 19.97
N VAL A 144 9.29 -0.22 21.05
CA VAL A 144 9.79 0.44 22.26
C VAL A 144 11.30 0.44 22.19
N LEU A 145 11.94 1.61 22.38
CA LEU A 145 13.39 1.74 22.36
C LEU A 145 13.98 1.47 23.74
N ASP A 146 14.68 0.34 23.88
CA ASP A 146 15.32 -0.09 25.12
C ASP A 146 16.84 0.19 25.13
N PHE A 147 17.43 0.44 23.96
CA PHE A 147 18.85 0.77 23.86
C PHE A 147 19.12 2.11 24.55
N LYS A 148 19.69 2.05 25.76
CA LYS A 148 19.90 3.21 26.65
C LYS A 148 20.84 4.21 26.01
N SER A 149 20.29 5.39 25.71
CA SER A 149 21.07 6.57 25.36
C SER A 149 21.80 7.11 26.59
N SER A 150 22.89 7.84 26.34
CA SER A 150 23.60 8.59 27.36
C SER A 150 22.89 9.88 27.81
N SER A 151 21.87 10.32 27.06
CA SER A 151 21.07 11.51 27.32
C SER A 151 19.88 11.21 28.25
N ALA A 152 19.68 12.06 29.27
CA ALA A 152 18.52 12.01 30.16
C ALA A 152 17.20 12.49 29.50
N GLU A 153 17.26 13.05 28.29
CA GLU A 153 16.13 13.66 27.59
C GLU A 153 15.48 12.74 26.53
N GLN A 154 16.04 11.56 26.26
CA GLN A 154 15.51 10.66 25.23
C GLN A 154 14.38 9.75 25.72
N THR A 155 13.27 9.76 24.98
CA THR A 155 12.12 8.89 25.20
C THR A 155 12.30 7.49 24.59
N ASP A 156 11.47 6.54 25.02
CA ASP A 156 11.37 5.17 24.48
C ASP A 156 10.61 5.11 23.13
N PHE A 157 10.25 6.28 22.58
CA PHE A 157 9.33 6.39 21.46
C PHE A 157 10.06 6.62 20.13
N ILE A 158 9.70 5.78 19.16
CA ILE A 158 9.89 5.99 17.72
C ILE A 158 8.57 5.71 17.00
N HIS A 159 8.29 6.43 15.92
CA HIS A 159 7.07 6.23 15.13
C HIS A 159 7.17 4.99 14.22
N ALA A 160 7.13 3.81 14.83
CA ALA A 160 7.20 2.52 14.16
C ALA A 160 6.30 1.47 14.84
N ASN A 161 5.64 0.61 14.05
CA ASN A 161 4.88 -0.54 14.57
C ASN A 161 5.43 -1.86 14.01
N ARG A 162 5.43 -2.88 14.87
CA ARG A 162 5.69 -4.27 14.50
C ARG A 162 4.45 -4.90 13.91
N ILE A 163 4.62 -5.53 12.75
CA ILE A 163 3.61 -6.35 12.10
C ILE A 163 4.02 -7.80 12.30
N LYS A 164 3.47 -8.41 13.34
CA LYS A 164 3.72 -9.81 13.70
C LYS A 164 2.41 -10.57 13.66
N SER A 165 2.30 -11.48 12.72
CA SER A 165 1.12 -12.32 12.51
C SER A 165 1.56 -13.71 12.07
N PRO A 166 0.83 -14.78 12.44
CA PRO A 166 1.04 -16.10 11.85
C PRO A 166 0.70 -16.13 10.35
N HIS A 167 0.15 -15.04 9.80
CA HIS A 167 -0.19 -14.89 8.39
C HIS A 167 0.87 -14.12 7.58
N LEU A 168 2.12 -14.16 8.02
CA LEU A 168 3.26 -13.56 7.35
C LEU A 168 4.41 -14.56 7.29
N PHE A 169 5.20 -14.50 6.21
CA PHE A 169 6.39 -15.33 6.07
C PHE A 169 7.64 -14.70 6.71
N ASN A 170 7.63 -13.38 6.91
CA ASN A 170 8.64 -12.63 7.67
C ASN A 170 7.93 -11.62 8.58
N GLU A 171 8.52 -11.28 9.72
CA GLU A 171 8.01 -10.19 10.56
C GLU A 171 8.42 -8.84 9.95
N PHE A 172 7.57 -7.83 10.02
CA PHE A 172 7.89 -6.51 9.48
C PHE A 172 7.85 -5.44 10.57
N ILE A 173 8.60 -4.38 10.37
CA ILE A 173 8.46 -3.13 11.13
C ILE A 173 8.21 -2.02 10.14
N ILE A 174 7.06 -1.37 10.23
CA ILE A 174 6.73 -0.23 9.38
C ILE A 174 7.01 1.06 10.14
N THR A 175 7.77 1.96 9.54
CA THR A 175 8.11 3.28 10.11
C THR A 175 7.99 4.40 9.08
N GLN A 176 7.82 5.62 9.57
CA GLN A 176 7.97 6.82 8.75
C GLN A 176 9.43 7.04 8.33
N THR A 177 9.67 7.80 7.26
CA THR A 177 11.02 8.30 6.94
C THR A 177 11.55 9.09 8.13
N PRO A 178 12.76 8.79 8.65
CA PRO A 178 13.33 9.49 9.79
C PRO A 178 13.31 11.01 9.62
N LEU A 179 12.96 11.72 10.70
CA LEU A 179 13.11 13.17 10.82
C LEU A 179 14.52 13.48 11.31
N GLN A 180 14.97 14.73 11.16
CA GLN A 180 16.29 15.14 11.62
C GLN A 180 16.51 14.87 13.12
N ASN A 181 15.49 15.10 13.95
CA ASN A 181 15.49 14.83 15.39
C ASN A 181 15.25 13.36 15.76
N THR A 182 14.95 12.47 14.80
CA THR A 182 14.69 11.04 15.07
C THR A 182 15.65 10.11 14.32
N VAL A 183 16.71 10.63 13.70
CA VAL A 183 17.73 9.81 13.01
C VAL A 183 18.42 8.88 14.01
N GLU A 184 18.77 9.40 15.18
CA GLU A 184 19.39 8.61 16.24
C GLU A 184 18.45 7.49 16.72
N ASP A 185 17.19 7.83 17.02
CA ASP A 185 16.15 6.86 17.41
C ASP A 185 15.97 5.75 16.35
N PHE A 186 16.05 6.10 15.07
CA PHE A 186 15.99 5.13 13.97
C PHE A 186 17.17 4.16 13.98
N TRP A 187 18.40 4.64 14.21
CA TRP A 187 19.57 3.77 14.33
C TRP A 187 19.58 2.96 15.63
N ARG A 188 19.06 3.50 16.74
CA ARG A 188 18.80 2.75 17.99
C ARG A 188 17.84 1.59 17.72
N MET A 189 16.75 1.83 16.98
CA MET A 189 15.84 0.78 16.54
C MET A 189 16.55 -0.27 15.68
N ILE A 190 17.29 0.12 14.64
CA ILE A 190 18.01 -0.84 13.79
C ILE A 190 18.98 -1.69 14.62
N TRP A 191 19.72 -1.06 15.54
CA TRP A 191 20.64 -1.79 16.40
C TRP A 191 19.93 -2.79 17.31
N GLN A 192 18.80 -2.41 17.90
CA GLN A 192 17.98 -3.27 18.76
C GLN A 192 17.37 -4.45 17.99
N GLU A 193 16.81 -4.18 16.81
CA GLU A 193 16.06 -5.16 16.02
C GLU A 193 16.94 -6.09 15.18
N LYS A 194 18.21 -5.72 14.97
CA LYS A 194 19.18 -6.44 14.15
C LYS A 194 18.59 -6.91 12.80
N PRO A 195 17.92 -6.03 12.03
CA PRO A 195 17.28 -6.42 10.79
C PRO A 195 18.37 -6.78 9.76
N ARG A 196 18.13 -7.82 8.95
CA ARG A 196 18.99 -8.09 7.80
C ARG A 196 18.74 -7.08 6.67
N PHE A 197 17.49 -6.65 6.51
CA PHE A 197 17.05 -5.82 5.40
C PHE A 197 16.27 -4.60 5.88
N VAL A 198 16.54 -3.45 5.25
CA VAL A 198 15.75 -2.23 5.37
C VAL A 198 15.33 -1.81 3.97
N PHE A 199 14.03 -1.64 3.74
CA PHE A 199 13.46 -1.21 2.47
C PHE A 199 12.94 0.21 2.56
N HIS A 200 13.57 1.15 1.89
CA HIS A 200 13.13 2.53 1.79
C HIS A 200 12.43 2.77 0.44
N LEU A 201 11.10 2.89 0.49
CA LEU A 201 10.23 2.80 -0.68
C LEU A 201 9.86 4.15 -1.31
N ASN A 202 10.38 5.26 -0.77
CA ASN A 202 10.12 6.61 -1.24
C ASN A 202 11.38 7.37 -1.62
N SER A 203 12.38 6.63 -2.12
CA SER A 203 13.63 7.22 -2.56
C SER A 203 13.38 8.16 -3.73
N THR A 204 13.61 9.45 -3.50
CA THR A 204 13.89 10.40 -4.59
C THR A 204 15.36 10.23 -4.95
N ASN A 205 15.80 10.48 -6.19
CA ASN A 205 17.19 10.25 -6.65
C ASN A 205 18.33 10.91 -5.81
N GLU A 206 17.99 11.59 -4.71
CA GLU A 206 18.87 12.13 -3.68
C GLU A 206 18.92 11.18 -2.48
N ARG A 207 20.13 10.79 -2.06
CA ARG A 207 20.31 9.94 -0.88
C ARG A 207 19.79 10.61 0.39
N HIS A 208 19.22 9.81 1.27
CA HIS A 208 18.74 10.31 2.54
C HIS A 208 19.89 10.58 3.51
N ALA A 209 19.90 11.77 4.12
CA ALA A 209 20.96 12.25 5.00
C ALA A 209 21.23 11.39 6.25
N TYR A 210 20.37 10.42 6.56
CA TYR A 210 20.58 9.49 7.67
C TYR A 210 21.52 8.31 7.33
N LEU A 211 21.83 8.09 6.04
CA LEU A 211 22.79 7.07 5.59
C LEU A 211 24.17 7.68 5.31
N PRO A 212 25.28 7.05 5.74
CA PRO A 212 26.61 7.50 5.39
C PRO A 212 26.85 7.39 3.88
N SER A 213 27.40 8.45 3.27
CA SER A 213 27.74 8.47 1.85
C SER A 213 29.11 7.84 1.63
N TYR A 214 29.19 6.86 0.72
CA TYR A 214 30.46 6.21 0.35
C TYR A 214 31.49 7.19 -0.26
N ASN A 215 31.04 8.34 -0.76
CA ASN A 215 31.88 9.31 -1.46
C ASN A 215 32.32 10.50 -0.60
N GLU A 216 31.69 10.72 0.56
CA GLU A 216 31.90 11.92 1.38
C GLU A 216 32.34 11.55 2.81
N SER A 217 31.48 10.82 3.53
CA SER A 217 31.77 10.30 4.86
C SER A 217 31.19 8.90 4.97
N ASN A 218 32.08 7.90 4.94
CA ASN A 218 31.70 6.50 4.98
C ASN A 218 31.22 6.08 6.36
N GLU A 219 31.33 6.95 7.36
CA GLU A 219 30.94 6.68 8.74
C GLU A 219 30.06 7.81 9.29
N LEU A 220 29.01 7.42 10.01
CA LEU A 220 28.24 8.27 10.90
C LEU A 220 28.34 7.68 12.31
N THR A 221 28.54 8.54 13.31
CA THR A 221 28.55 8.11 14.71
C THR A 221 27.39 8.76 15.43
N TYR A 222 26.54 7.93 16.03
CA TYR A 222 25.44 8.36 16.90
C TYR A 222 25.69 7.74 18.28
N GLU A 223 26.08 8.59 19.24
CA GLU A 223 26.52 8.19 20.58
C GLU A 223 27.57 7.05 20.56
N LYS A 224 27.13 5.82 20.88
CA LYS A 224 27.94 4.61 20.99
C LYS A 224 27.84 3.70 19.76
N LEU A 225 27.03 4.07 18.78
CA LEU A 225 26.83 3.33 17.54
C LEU A 225 27.62 4.00 16.41
N ARG A 226 28.47 3.21 15.74
CA ARG A 226 29.16 3.65 14.51
C ARG A 226 28.57 2.93 13.32
N ILE A 227 28.04 3.69 12.37
CA ILE A 227 27.36 3.22 11.17
C ILE A 227 28.32 3.46 10.01
N GLN A 228 28.76 2.39 9.37
CA GLN A 228 29.71 2.44 8.27
C GLN A 228 29.08 1.89 6.99
N THR A 229 29.24 2.60 5.88
CA THR A 229 28.85 2.11 4.55
C THR A 229 30.03 1.34 3.93
N SER A 230 29.86 0.03 3.74
CA SER A 230 30.90 -0.85 3.20
C SER A 230 30.92 -0.85 1.67
N ALA A 231 29.75 -0.83 1.03
CA ALA A 231 29.63 -0.84 -0.42
C ALA A 231 28.26 -0.28 -0.81
N ALA A 232 28.16 0.26 -2.01
CA ALA A 232 26.91 0.63 -2.60
C ALA A 232 26.84 0.21 -4.07
N PHE A 233 25.69 -0.31 -4.46
CA PHE A 233 25.38 -0.78 -5.80
C PHE A 233 24.15 -0.03 -6.31
N HIS A 234 24.09 0.12 -7.63
CA HIS A 234 22.96 0.69 -8.32
C HIS A 234 22.63 -0.19 -9.51
N GLY A 235 21.37 -0.58 -9.65
CA GLY A 235 20.97 -1.47 -10.73
C GLY A 235 19.47 -1.61 -10.90
N ASP A 236 19.11 -2.55 -11.77
CA ASP A 236 17.73 -2.88 -12.08
C ASP A 236 17.11 -3.88 -11.09
N PRO A 237 15.78 -3.85 -10.91
CA PRO A 237 14.82 -2.97 -11.59
C PRO A 237 14.76 -1.56 -10.99
N LYS A 238 14.42 -0.58 -11.84
CA LYS A 238 13.94 0.75 -11.43
C LYS A 238 14.88 1.53 -10.50
N ASN A 239 16.16 1.62 -10.86
CA ASN A 239 17.12 2.43 -10.12
C ASN A 239 17.21 2.01 -8.64
N LEU A 240 17.16 0.70 -8.36
CA LEU A 240 17.32 0.15 -7.02
C LEU A 240 18.74 0.45 -6.53
N TYR A 241 18.86 1.25 -5.48
CA TYR A 241 20.12 1.46 -4.78
C TYR A 241 20.22 0.46 -3.63
N THR A 242 21.33 -0.25 -3.57
CA THR A 242 21.60 -1.24 -2.53
C THR A 242 22.86 -0.85 -1.79
N THR A 243 22.75 -0.57 -0.49
CA THR A 243 23.87 -0.16 0.35
C THR A 243 24.12 -1.21 1.43
N LEU A 244 25.35 -1.73 1.51
CA LEU A 244 25.78 -2.61 2.59
C LEU A 244 26.27 -1.76 3.76
N VAL A 245 25.65 -1.95 4.92
CA VAL A 245 25.90 -1.15 6.13
C VAL A 245 26.40 -2.06 7.24
N ILE A 246 27.46 -1.62 7.92
CA ILE A 246 28.06 -2.25 9.09
C ILE A 246 27.75 -1.35 10.29
N LEU A 247 26.99 -1.86 11.25
CA LEU A 247 26.78 -1.20 12.53
C LEU A 247 27.76 -1.79 13.54
N ASN A 248 28.54 -0.93 14.19
CA ASN A 248 29.41 -1.31 15.29
C ASN A 248 28.82 -0.78 16.60
N GLY A 249 28.61 -1.70 17.55
CA GLY A 249 28.10 -1.42 18.87
C GLY A 249 29.18 -0.92 19.85
N PRO A 250 28.76 -0.51 21.06
CA PRO A 250 29.67 -0.08 22.13
C PRO A 250 30.68 -1.17 22.51
N ASP A 251 30.22 -2.42 22.60
CA ASP A 251 31.01 -3.54 23.12
C ASP A 251 31.82 -4.27 22.03
N GLY A 252 32.00 -3.63 20.86
CA GLY A 252 32.72 -4.19 19.72
C GLY A 252 31.91 -5.17 18.86
N GLU A 253 30.65 -5.42 19.22
CA GLU A 253 29.71 -6.18 18.39
C GLU A 253 29.53 -5.54 17.01
N LYS A 254 29.37 -6.38 15.98
CA LYS A 254 29.09 -5.93 14.62
C LYS A 254 27.81 -6.54 14.11
N HIS A 255 27.00 -5.72 13.45
CA HIS A 255 25.80 -6.16 12.75
C HIS A 255 25.87 -5.73 11.28
N LEU A 256 25.65 -6.67 10.37
CA LEU A 256 25.65 -6.42 8.93
C LEU A 256 24.21 -6.35 8.44
N MET A 257 23.87 -5.31 7.70
CA MET A 257 22.57 -5.17 7.06
C MET A 257 22.67 -4.62 5.64
N THR A 258 21.62 -4.86 4.85
CA THR A 258 21.48 -4.31 3.51
C THR A 258 20.31 -3.33 3.48
N HIS A 259 20.60 -2.10 3.05
CA HIS A 259 19.62 -1.03 2.87
C HIS A 259 19.28 -0.92 1.38
N PHE A 260 18.00 -1.04 1.04
CA PHE A 260 17.48 -0.89 -0.31
C PHE A 260 16.71 0.42 -0.43
N GLU A 261 17.02 1.22 -1.44
CA GLU A 261 16.32 2.47 -1.75
C GLU A 261 15.72 2.38 -3.15
N VAL A 262 14.41 2.56 -3.26
CA VAL A 262 13.68 2.55 -4.53
C VAL A 262 12.42 3.41 -4.43
N ASP A 263 11.99 4.01 -5.54
CA ASP A 263 10.67 4.65 -5.59
C ASP A 263 9.60 3.64 -6.03
N MET A 264 8.80 3.18 -5.08
CA MET A 264 7.66 2.29 -5.38
C MET A 264 6.40 3.08 -5.78
N ASN A 265 6.49 4.36 -6.09
CA ASN A 265 5.33 5.21 -6.41
C ASN A 265 4.89 5.15 -7.88
N ASP A 266 4.93 3.96 -8.49
CA ASP A 266 4.47 3.74 -9.85
C ASP A 266 3.61 2.48 -9.93
N SER A 267 2.36 2.66 -10.32
CA SER A 267 1.39 1.59 -10.47
C SER A 267 1.77 0.54 -11.51
N ASP A 268 2.67 0.82 -12.46
CA ASP A 268 3.07 -0.19 -13.45
C ASP A 268 4.16 -1.14 -12.94
N ASP A 269 4.81 -0.81 -11.82
CA ASP A 269 5.87 -1.63 -11.26
C ASP A 269 5.35 -2.76 -10.39
N LEU A 270 5.01 -3.87 -11.03
CA LEU A 270 4.56 -5.06 -10.33
C LEU A 270 5.72 -5.97 -9.89
N GLU A 271 6.96 -5.72 -10.35
CA GLU A 271 8.11 -6.62 -10.11
C GLU A 271 8.88 -6.23 -8.85
N THR A 272 9.17 -4.95 -8.63
CA THR A 272 9.90 -4.47 -7.45
C THR A 272 9.31 -4.94 -6.12
N PRO A 273 7.99 -4.83 -5.83
CA PRO A 273 7.44 -5.34 -4.58
C PRO A 273 7.65 -6.85 -4.41
N LEU A 274 7.52 -7.63 -5.48
CA LEU A 274 7.73 -9.07 -5.44
C LEU A 274 9.19 -9.43 -5.18
N LEU A 275 10.13 -8.69 -5.78
CA LEU A 275 11.57 -8.82 -5.55
C LEU A 275 11.95 -8.49 -4.09
N LEU A 276 11.44 -7.40 -3.54
CA LEU A 276 11.71 -7.01 -2.15
C LEU A 276 11.15 -8.04 -1.16
N LEU A 277 9.92 -8.52 -1.36
CA LEU A 277 9.34 -9.58 -0.54
C LEU A 277 10.13 -10.89 -0.65
N ARG A 278 10.70 -11.18 -1.82
CA ARG A 278 11.62 -12.31 -1.99
C ARG A 278 12.80 -12.18 -1.02
N TYR A 279 13.46 -11.02 -0.95
CA TYR A 279 14.54 -10.79 0.02
C TYR A 279 14.05 -10.89 1.47
N ALA A 280 12.91 -10.28 1.83
CA ALA A 280 12.39 -10.31 3.19
C ALA A 280 12.20 -11.74 3.74
N ARG A 281 11.64 -12.64 2.92
CA ARG A 281 11.41 -14.06 3.27
C ARG A 281 12.70 -14.86 3.53
N CYS A 282 13.84 -14.35 3.06
CA CYS A 282 15.15 -14.95 3.31
C CYS A 282 15.76 -14.53 4.66
N SER A 283 15.09 -13.61 5.37
CA SER A 283 15.50 -13.17 6.71
C SER A 283 14.72 -13.89 7.81
N LYS A 284 15.42 -14.22 8.90
CA LYS A 284 14.81 -14.67 10.16
C LYS A 284 14.50 -13.51 11.11
N THR A 285 15.18 -12.38 10.92
CA THR A 285 14.96 -11.16 11.69
C THR A 285 13.92 -10.29 10.97
N PRO A 286 13.24 -9.38 11.68
CA PRO A 286 12.24 -8.53 11.08
C PRO A 286 12.83 -7.66 9.96
N THR A 287 12.06 -7.48 8.89
CA THR A 287 12.41 -6.53 7.81
C THR A 287 11.81 -5.17 8.11
N ILE A 288 12.64 -4.12 8.09
CA ILE A 288 12.14 -2.75 8.31
C ILE A 288 11.72 -2.15 6.98
N VAL A 289 10.52 -1.60 6.92
CA VAL A 289 9.97 -0.94 5.74
C VAL A 289 9.69 0.52 6.04
N VAL A 290 10.32 1.39 5.28
CA VAL A 290 10.27 2.84 5.42
C VAL A 290 9.53 3.43 4.23
N ASP A 291 8.53 4.24 4.52
CA ASP A 291 7.86 5.13 3.56
C ASP A 291 7.67 6.49 4.25
N ASN A 292 7.29 7.53 3.50
CA ASN A 292 7.14 8.90 4.00
C ASN A 292 6.43 8.98 5.37
N LEU A 293 5.21 8.43 5.47
CA LEU A 293 4.45 8.34 6.73
C LEU A 293 4.40 6.91 7.32
N GLY A 294 4.94 5.92 6.63
CA GLY A 294 4.84 4.51 7.04
C GLY A 294 3.39 3.98 7.04
N ILE A 295 2.57 4.39 6.07
CA ILE A 295 1.20 3.85 5.88
C ILE A 295 0.82 3.61 4.42
N SER A 296 1.51 4.21 3.45
CA SER A 296 1.20 4.04 2.02
C SER A 296 2.00 2.88 1.39
N ARG A 297 3.17 3.15 0.78
CA ARG A 297 3.95 2.16 0.01
C ARG A 297 4.43 1.03 0.91
N ALA A 298 4.79 1.36 2.14
CA ALA A 298 5.13 0.36 3.15
C ALA A 298 3.93 -0.55 3.48
N GLY A 299 2.74 0.03 3.59
CA GLY A 299 1.50 -0.73 3.80
C GLY A 299 1.17 -1.63 2.60
N VAL A 300 1.34 -1.12 1.38
CA VAL A 300 1.13 -1.88 0.13
C VAL A 300 2.03 -3.11 0.10
N LEU A 301 3.33 -2.96 0.38
CA LEU A 301 4.29 -4.06 0.35
C LEU A 301 3.89 -5.18 1.33
N VAL A 302 3.56 -4.81 2.58
CA VAL A 302 3.18 -5.79 3.60
C VAL A 302 1.79 -6.39 3.35
N ALA A 303 0.85 -5.63 2.77
CA ALA A 303 -0.46 -6.16 2.37
C ALA A 303 -0.34 -7.21 1.24
N ILE A 304 0.60 -7.04 0.31
CA ILE A 304 0.94 -8.05 -0.70
C ILE A 304 1.44 -9.32 0.00
N GLU A 305 2.30 -9.20 1.02
CA GLU A 305 2.78 -10.36 1.78
C GLU A 305 1.66 -11.15 2.44
N PHE A 306 0.73 -10.47 3.13
CA PHE A 306 -0.47 -11.10 3.70
C PHE A 306 -1.30 -11.81 2.63
N CYS A 307 -1.53 -11.17 1.48
CA CYS A 307 -2.27 -11.79 0.38
C CYS A 307 -1.58 -13.06 -0.11
N MET A 308 -0.26 -13.03 -0.28
CA MET A 308 0.49 -14.22 -0.68
C MET A 308 0.35 -15.33 0.36
N HIS A 309 0.53 -15.01 1.64
CA HIS A 309 0.35 -15.99 2.70
C HIS A 309 -1.05 -16.60 2.68
N PHE A 310 -2.11 -15.79 2.54
CA PHE A 310 -3.48 -16.31 2.46
C PHE A 310 -3.72 -17.25 1.28
N LEU A 311 -3.15 -16.92 0.12
CA LEU A 311 -3.26 -17.78 -1.05
C LEU A 311 -2.50 -19.09 -0.85
N PHE A 312 -1.31 -19.05 -0.24
CA PHE A 312 -0.48 -20.23 -0.04
C PHE A 312 -0.94 -21.13 1.11
N LEU A 313 -1.03 -20.56 2.31
CA LEU A 313 -1.16 -21.30 3.57
C LEU A 313 -2.37 -20.90 4.41
N GLY A 314 -2.90 -19.68 4.22
CA GLY A 314 -3.97 -19.15 5.04
C GLY A 314 -5.36 -19.74 4.75
N PRO A 315 -6.41 -19.23 5.41
CA PRO A 315 -7.78 -19.69 5.18
C PRO A 315 -8.38 -19.12 3.89
N ASP A 316 -9.46 -19.74 3.41
CA ASP A 316 -10.18 -19.27 2.23
C ASP A 316 -10.95 -17.98 2.56
N HIS A 317 -10.48 -16.85 2.03
CA HIS A 317 -11.14 -15.56 2.14
C HIS A 317 -11.89 -15.21 0.85
N LYS A 318 -13.11 -14.68 0.99
CA LYS A 318 -13.88 -14.14 -0.14
C LYS A 318 -13.14 -12.97 -0.81
N ASN A 319 -12.78 -11.94 -0.02
CA ASN A 319 -12.02 -10.78 -0.48
C ASN A 319 -10.62 -10.79 0.13
N VAL A 320 -9.66 -11.46 -0.50
CA VAL A 320 -8.30 -11.64 0.04
C VAL A 320 -7.63 -10.31 0.38
N VAL A 321 -7.70 -9.32 -0.54
CA VAL A 321 -7.08 -7.99 -0.34
C VAL A 321 -7.70 -7.24 0.83
N GLU A 322 -9.03 -7.25 0.94
CA GLU A 322 -9.73 -6.61 2.07
C GLU A 322 -9.30 -7.21 3.42
N HIS A 323 -9.19 -8.54 3.51
CA HIS A 323 -8.76 -9.21 4.73
C HIS A 323 -7.31 -8.89 5.07
N ALA A 324 -6.41 -8.89 4.07
CA ALA A 324 -5.00 -8.51 4.26
C ALA A 324 -4.84 -7.10 4.82
N ILE A 325 -5.63 -6.14 4.32
CA ILE A 325 -5.59 -4.76 4.80
C ILE A 325 -6.16 -4.65 6.22
N LYS A 326 -7.25 -5.38 6.52
CA LYS A 326 -7.82 -5.41 7.88
C LYS A 326 -6.82 -5.94 8.90
N GLU A 327 -6.17 -7.06 8.60
CA GLU A 327 -5.12 -7.63 9.45
C GLU A 327 -3.93 -6.68 9.61
N LEU A 328 -3.47 -6.06 8.53
CA LEU A 328 -2.42 -5.04 8.59
C LEU A 328 -2.81 -3.84 9.47
N ARG A 329 -4.04 -3.34 9.35
CA ARG A 329 -4.55 -2.17 10.09
C ARG A 329 -4.71 -2.43 11.59
N VAL A 330 -4.80 -3.69 12.03
CA VAL A 330 -4.72 -4.05 13.47
C VAL A 330 -3.35 -3.66 14.04
N HIS A 331 -2.29 -3.85 13.27
CA HIS A 331 -0.92 -3.55 13.71
C HIS A 331 -0.50 -2.11 13.41
N ARG A 332 -0.75 -1.62 12.20
CA ARG A 332 -0.39 -0.27 11.73
C ARG A 332 -1.64 0.42 11.19
N PRO A 333 -2.32 1.24 12.02
CA PRO A 333 -3.53 1.93 11.61
C PRO A 333 -3.33 2.83 10.39
N TYR A 334 -4.41 3.07 9.64
CA TYR A 334 -4.43 3.90 8.43
C TYR A 334 -3.62 3.39 7.24
N CYS A 335 -3.04 2.18 7.31
CA CYS A 335 -2.35 1.59 6.16
C CYS A 335 -3.28 1.48 4.93
N ILE A 336 -2.72 1.76 3.75
CA ILE A 336 -3.42 1.91 2.46
C ILE A 336 -4.29 3.16 2.45
N GLU A 337 -3.85 4.16 1.70
CA GLU A 337 -4.42 5.52 1.70
C GLU A 337 -5.27 5.83 0.46
N THR A 338 -5.09 5.11 -0.65
CA THR A 338 -5.78 5.41 -1.92
C THR A 338 -6.42 4.18 -2.56
N PRO A 339 -7.48 4.38 -3.37
CA PRO A 339 -8.03 3.29 -4.19
C PRO A 339 -6.99 2.67 -5.12
N MET A 340 -6.09 3.50 -5.67
CA MET A 340 -4.99 3.03 -6.53
C MET A 340 -4.11 2.01 -5.81
N GLN A 341 -3.78 2.22 -4.54
CA GLN A 341 -2.99 1.28 -3.74
C GLN A 341 -3.74 -0.04 -3.52
N TYR A 342 -5.04 0.02 -3.21
CA TYR A 342 -5.89 -1.16 -3.07
C TYR A 342 -5.91 -2.00 -4.36
N ILE A 343 -6.16 -1.33 -5.50
CA ILE A 343 -6.15 -1.94 -6.84
C ILE A 343 -4.77 -2.54 -7.16
N PHE A 344 -3.70 -1.82 -6.80
CA PHE A 344 -2.33 -2.26 -7.06
C PHE A 344 -1.96 -3.54 -6.30
N ILE A 345 -2.41 -3.72 -5.05
CA ILE A 345 -2.19 -4.96 -4.29
C ILE A 345 -2.80 -6.16 -5.05
N TYR A 346 -4.04 -6.03 -5.54
CA TYR A 346 -4.66 -7.06 -6.35
C TYR A 346 -3.88 -7.32 -7.64
N ARG A 347 -3.41 -6.27 -8.31
CA ARG A 347 -2.62 -6.37 -9.55
C ARG A 347 -1.30 -7.10 -9.33
N ALA A 348 -0.56 -6.77 -8.26
CA ALA A 348 0.72 -7.39 -7.94
C ALA A 348 0.55 -8.90 -7.66
N ILE A 349 -0.48 -9.27 -6.90
CA ILE A 349 -0.79 -10.68 -6.60
C ILE A 349 -1.28 -11.43 -7.84
N SER A 350 -2.12 -10.80 -8.66
CA SER A 350 -2.58 -11.39 -9.92
C SER A 350 -1.41 -11.64 -10.85
N HIS A 351 -0.51 -10.66 -11.00
CA HIS A 351 0.73 -10.75 -11.78
C HIS A 351 1.65 -11.87 -11.30
N PHE A 352 1.84 -11.99 -9.99
CA PHE A 352 2.56 -13.12 -9.42
C PHE A 352 1.91 -14.47 -9.78
N ALA A 353 0.57 -14.55 -9.71
CA ALA A 353 -0.17 -15.77 -10.00
C ALA A 353 -0.28 -16.10 -11.51
N GLU A 354 -0.04 -15.15 -12.42
CA GLU A 354 -0.05 -15.39 -13.88
C GLU A 354 0.98 -16.44 -14.32
N LYS A 355 2.01 -16.68 -13.51
CA LYS A 355 3.01 -17.73 -13.74
C LYS A 355 2.41 -19.14 -13.61
N TYR A 356 1.31 -19.29 -12.88
CA TYR A 356 0.72 -20.58 -12.49
C TYR A 356 -0.76 -20.73 -12.87
N ASN A 357 -1.42 -19.62 -13.18
CA ASN A 357 -2.83 -19.57 -13.56
C ASN A 357 -3.02 -18.69 -14.80
N LYS A 358 -4.17 -18.83 -15.47
CA LYS A 358 -4.50 -18.02 -16.64
C LYS A 358 -4.51 -16.52 -16.30
N LYS A 359 -3.97 -15.71 -17.21
CA LYS A 359 -3.94 -14.25 -17.10
C LYS A 359 -5.34 -13.66 -17.03
N GLU A 360 -5.51 -12.63 -16.22
CA GLU A 360 -6.76 -11.88 -16.04
C GLU A 360 -6.90 -10.76 -17.09
N THR A 361 -7.12 -11.14 -18.35
CA THR A 361 -7.19 -10.21 -19.48
C THR A 361 -8.34 -9.21 -19.37
N ALA A 362 -9.53 -9.64 -18.94
CA ALA A 362 -10.70 -8.77 -18.78
C ALA A 362 -10.48 -7.69 -17.73
N PHE A 363 -9.91 -8.05 -16.58
CA PHE A 363 -9.57 -7.07 -15.53
C PHE A 363 -8.52 -6.07 -16.02
N LYS A 364 -7.48 -6.55 -16.73
CA LYS A 364 -6.44 -5.68 -17.28
C LYS A 364 -7.02 -4.63 -18.23
N GLN A 365 -7.91 -5.02 -19.14
CA GLN A 365 -8.58 -4.09 -20.06
C GLN A 365 -9.39 -3.03 -19.32
N GLU A 366 -10.11 -3.43 -18.26
CA GLU A 366 -10.90 -2.50 -17.45
C GLU A 366 -10.01 -1.54 -16.65
N TYR A 367 -8.91 -2.03 -16.08
CA TYR A 367 -7.91 -1.21 -15.41
C TYR A 367 -7.27 -0.19 -16.37
N ASP A 368 -6.88 -0.62 -17.58
CA ASP A 368 -6.30 0.26 -18.60
C ASP A 368 -7.29 1.37 -19.01
N GLN A 369 -8.58 1.04 -19.10
CA GLN A 369 -9.63 2.04 -19.35
C GLN A 369 -9.80 3.00 -18.17
N TRP A 370 -9.84 2.49 -16.94
CA TRP A 370 -9.91 3.31 -15.73
C TRP A 370 -8.71 4.25 -15.60
N LEU A 371 -7.50 3.79 -15.94
CA LEU A 371 -6.30 4.64 -16.00
C LEU A 371 -6.41 5.77 -17.03
N LYS A 372 -6.97 5.49 -18.22
CA LYS A 372 -7.20 6.53 -19.25
C LYS A 372 -8.15 7.60 -18.72
N GLU A 373 -9.23 7.21 -18.06
CA GLU A 373 -10.18 8.14 -17.46
C GLU A 373 -9.57 8.92 -16.29
N ARG A 374 -8.76 8.26 -15.46
CA ARG A 374 -8.01 8.89 -14.37
C ARG A 374 -7.03 9.93 -14.90
N ARG A 375 -6.34 9.66 -16.01
CA ARG A 375 -5.45 10.61 -16.70
C ARG A 375 -6.18 11.89 -17.14
N LEU A 376 -7.44 11.81 -17.54
CA LEU A 376 -8.23 13.00 -17.92
C LEU A 376 -8.57 13.91 -16.74
N ARG A 377 -8.51 13.40 -15.51
CA ARG A 377 -8.86 14.12 -14.28
C ARG A 377 -7.64 14.50 -13.42
N MET A 378 -6.44 14.06 -13.80
CA MET A 378 -5.21 14.21 -13.04
C MET A 378 -4.08 14.80 -13.89
N ASN A 379 -3.05 15.32 -13.21
CA ASN A 379 -1.82 15.69 -13.88
C ASN A 379 -1.16 14.45 -14.53
N GLU A 380 -0.59 14.64 -15.73
CA GLU A 380 0.12 13.62 -16.49
C GLU A 380 1.26 12.93 -15.71
N LYS A 381 1.87 13.61 -14.74
CA LYS A 381 2.92 13.02 -13.89
C LYS A 381 2.40 12.25 -12.68
N GLU A 382 1.11 12.37 -12.35
CA GLU A 382 0.53 11.89 -11.09
C GLU A 382 -0.45 10.72 -11.28
N TYR A 383 -1.08 10.57 -12.45
CA TYR A 383 -2.18 9.61 -12.63
C TYR A 383 -1.80 8.14 -12.40
N ARG A 384 -0.51 7.78 -12.59
CA ARG A 384 0.05 6.44 -12.34
C ARG A 384 0.62 6.27 -10.92
N LYS A 385 0.70 7.33 -10.13
CA LYS A 385 1.31 7.25 -8.80
C LYS A 385 0.37 6.52 -7.85
N LEU A 386 0.94 5.64 -7.01
CA LEU A 386 0.22 5.01 -5.90
C LEU A 386 -0.21 6.04 -4.85
N SER A 387 0.64 7.05 -4.64
CA SER A 387 0.48 8.17 -3.71
C SER A 387 0.71 9.47 -4.46
N PRO A 388 -0.26 9.91 -5.26
CA PRO A 388 -0.21 11.25 -5.86
C PRO A 388 -0.37 12.31 -4.76
N ILE A 389 0.09 13.53 -5.03
CA ILE A 389 -0.06 14.65 -4.08
C ILE A 389 -1.55 14.98 -3.85
N ARG A 390 -2.34 14.92 -4.92
CA ARG A 390 -3.80 15.08 -4.90
C ARG A 390 -4.42 13.96 -5.73
N ASP A 391 -5.35 13.23 -5.13
CA ASP A 391 -6.06 12.14 -5.80
C ASP A 391 -7.55 12.51 -5.92
N PRO A 392 -8.07 12.78 -7.14
CA PRO A 392 -9.48 13.10 -7.34
C PRO A 392 -10.40 11.89 -7.14
N ASP A 393 -9.84 10.67 -7.10
CA ASP A 393 -10.58 9.45 -6.85
C ASP A 393 -10.64 9.11 -5.34
N LEU A 394 -10.00 9.92 -4.47
CA LEU A 394 -10.32 9.97 -3.04
C LEU A 394 -11.72 10.54 -2.85
N LEU A 395 -12.69 9.66 -3.09
CA LEU A 395 -14.12 9.75 -2.90
C LEU A 395 -14.85 10.78 -3.78
N ARG A 396 -15.54 10.23 -4.79
CA ARG A 396 -16.76 10.78 -5.42
C ARG A 396 -17.96 10.90 -4.45
N GLY A 397 -17.72 10.96 -3.13
CA GLY A 397 -18.69 10.90 -2.04
C GLY A 397 -19.51 12.17 -1.79
N ILE A 398 -19.23 13.29 -2.48
CA ILE A 398 -19.83 14.60 -2.19
C ILE A 398 -21.20 14.83 -2.89
N ARG A 399 -21.81 13.81 -3.52
CA ARG A 399 -23.18 13.92 -4.06
C ARG A 399 -24.22 13.03 -3.39
N LYS A 400 -23.94 12.52 -2.18
CA LYS A 400 -25.00 12.09 -1.26
C LYS A 400 -25.12 13.19 -0.20
N GLY A 401 -26.25 13.88 -0.18
CA GLY A 401 -26.51 14.97 0.76
C GLY A 401 -26.20 14.54 2.19
N GLN A 402 -25.65 15.47 2.98
CA GLN A 402 -25.29 15.25 4.37
C GLN A 402 -26.45 14.63 5.15
N ARG A 403 -26.19 13.55 5.90
CA ARG A 403 -26.97 13.30 7.11
C ARG A 403 -26.42 14.23 8.20
N PRO A 404 -27.21 15.16 8.74
CA PRO A 404 -26.77 15.95 9.86
C PRO A 404 -26.79 15.06 11.11
N THR A 405 -25.69 15.06 11.86
CA THR A 405 -25.60 15.59 13.24
C THR A 405 -24.27 15.17 13.86
N THR A 406 -23.39 16.18 14.00
CA THR A 406 -22.41 16.36 15.09
C THR A 406 -21.42 15.22 15.39
N SER A 407 -20.16 15.41 14.97
CA SER A 407 -18.99 15.32 15.86
C SER A 407 -17.78 16.01 15.20
N GLN A 408 -16.87 16.50 16.05
CA GLN A 408 -15.89 17.55 15.82
C GLN A 408 -14.69 17.16 14.92
N GLU A 409 -14.29 18.18 14.17
CA GLU A 409 -13.08 18.51 13.38
C GLU A 409 -12.04 17.45 12.98
N THR A 410 -11.82 17.42 11.66
CA THR A 410 -10.87 16.61 10.90
C THR A 410 -9.61 17.37 10.49
N HIS A 411 -8.46 16.80 10.89
CA HIS A 411 -7.19 16.56 10.16
C HIS A 411 -6.60 17.56 9.15
N ALA A 412 -5.29 17.84 9.35
CA ALA A 412 -4.42 18.50 8.38
C ALA A 412 -3.42 17.52 7.72
N ARG A 413 -3.60 17.38 6.40
CA ARG A 413 -2.60 17.23 5.31
C ARG A 413 -1.97 15.86 5.04
N ILE A 414 -2.73 15.01 4.33
CA ILE A 414 -2.49 14.56 2.94
C ILE A 414 -3.90 14.40 2.30
N GLY A 415 -4.15 14.91 1.09
CA GLY A 415 -5.47 14.87 0.42
C GLY A 415 -6.38 16.10 0.63
N GLU A 416 -6.06 17.24 0.02
CA GLU A 416 -6.96 18.41 0.06
C GLU A 416 -8.16 18.26 -0.89
N LEU A 417 -9.36 18.49 -0.35
CA LEU A 417 -10.59 18.81 -1.10
C LEU A 417 -10.38 20.08 -1.95
N PRO A 418 -11.06 20.23 -3.11
CA PRO A 418 -11.06 21.51 -3.82
C PRO A 418 -11.55 22.60 -2.86
N GLU A 419 -10.81 23.72 -2.78
CA GLU A 419 -11.31 24.89 -2.08
C GLU A 419 -12.73 25.20 -2.57
N LYS A 420 -13.64 25.49 -1.64
CA LYS A 420 -14.89 26.13 -2.04
C LYS A 420 -14.47 27.36 -2.82
N TYR A 421 -14.99 27.48 -4.04
CA TYR A 421 -14.88 28.71 -4.82
C TYR A 421 -15.44 29.82 -3.94
N GLU A 422 -14.57 30.58 -3.28
CA GLU A 422 -14.97 31.84 -2.68
C GLU A 422 -15.42 32.67 -3.86
N SER A 423 -16.73 32.90 -3.93
CA SER A 423 -17.27 33.88 -4.86
C SER A 423 -16.53 35.17 -4.56
N ARG A 424 -15.58 35.55 -5.43
CA ARG A 424 -15.18 36.94 -5.54
C ARG A 424 -16.48 37.68 -5.82
N SER A 425 -17.01 38.33 -4.80
CA SER A 425 -18.02 39.37 -4.88
C SER A 425 -17.37 40.57 -5.58
N SER A 426 -17.06 40.42 -6.85
CA SER A 426 -17.09 41.52 -7.78
C SER A 426 -18.45 41.41 -8.43
N GLU A 427 -19.39 42.25 -8.00
CA GLU A 427 -20.63 42.50 -8.71
C GLU A 427 -20.28 42.77 -10.18
N MET A 428 -20.48 41.77 -11.04
CA MET A 428 -20.51 42.04 -12.46
C MET A 428 -21.80 42.83 -12.70
N PRO A 429 -21.73 44.07 -13.21
CA PRO A 429 -22.93 44.84 -13.46
C PRO A 429 -23.75 44.09 -14.50
N MET A 430 -24.95 43.67 -14.09
CA MET A 430 -25.92 43.04 -14.96
C MET A 430 -26.28 44.03 -16.07
N PRO A 431 -26.21 43.65 -17.35
CA PRO A 431 -26.58 44.56 -18.43
C PRO A 431 -28.08 44.87 -18.35
N THR A 432 -28.42 46.15 -18.23
CA THR A 432 -29.80 46.63 -18.05
C THR A 432 -30.63 46.63 -19.34
N SER A 433 -30.30 45.80 -20.34
CA SER A 433 -31.10 45.68 -21.57
C SER A 433 -30.78 44.43 -22.40
N TYR A 434 -31.82 43.76 -22.90
CA TYR A 434 -31.73 42.71 -23.92
C TYR A 434 -31.52 43.30 -25.34
N PRO A 435 -30.85 42.58 -26.26
CA PRO A 435 -30.75 42.95 -27.66
C PRO A 435 -32.06 42.59 -28.37
N GLY A 436 -32.95 43.59 -28.49
CA GLY A 436 -34.29 43.45 -29.06
C GLY A 436 -35.24 44.38 -28.32
N GLY A 437 -35.33 45.62 -28.80
CA GLY A 437 -35.87 46.75 -28.05
C GLY A 437 -37.29 46.58 -27.53
N ARG A 438 -37.45 46.87 -26.24
CA ARG A 438 -38.38 47.86 -25.64
C ARG A 438 -37.98 48.05 -24.17
N ARG A 439 -37.84 49.31 -23.73
CA ARG A 439 -37.63 49.67 -22.31
C ARG A 439 -38.96 49.58 -21.56
N TYR A 440 -38.92 49.22 -20.28
CA TYR A 440 -40.07 49.39 -19.39
C TYR A 440 -40.25 50.90 -19.12
N ASP A 441 -41.46 51.41 -19.38
CA ASP A 441 -41.89 52.67 -18.77
C ASP A 441 -41.96 52.47 -17.24
N VAL A 442 -41.53 53.50 -16.52
CA VAL A 442 -41.30 53.50 -15.05
C VAL A 442 -42.59 53.32 -14.27
#